data_AF-A0A0Q9U2M1-F1
#
_entry.id   AF-A0A0Q9U2M1-F1
#
_cell.length_a   1.000
_cell.length_b   1.000
_cell.length_c   1.000
_cell.angle_alpha   90.00
_cell.angle_beta   90.00
_cell.angle_gamma   90.00
#
_symmetry.space_group_name_H-M   'P 1'
#
loop_
_entity.id
_entity.type
_entity.pdbx_description
1 polymer ?
#
loop_
_entity_poly.entity_id
_entity_poly.type
_entity_poly.pdbx_seq_one_letter_code
_entity_poly.pdbx_strand_id
1 'polypeptide(L)'
;MLSEEGFTVVREYEVKDEGNEIDVVVFLVQKSPGFMQNSMRLSPQETGGLFKWYPTQVPTVFISLGNPYTLYELPSMPTMINAYNATLAVQKEVIRCLIGKQPFRGESPIDAFCGLEWAKL
;
A
#
# COMPACT_ATOMS: atom_id res chain seq x y z
N MET A 1 10.53 -13.61 -2.86
CA MET A 1 9.10 -13.82 -2.56
C MET A 1 8.25 -13.71 -3.82
N LEU A 2 7.91 -12.52 -4.36
CA LEU A 2 7.11 -12.45 -5.60
C LEU A 2 7.82 -13.08 -6.82
N SER A 3 9.13 -12.90 -6.94
CA SER A 3 9.90 -13.55 -8.03
C SER A 3 9.96 -15.07 -7.92
N GLU A 4 9.80 -15.64 -6.71
CA GLU A 4 9.71 -17.11 -6.53
C GLU A 4 8.36 -17.64 -7.01
N GLU A 5 7.34 -16.78 -7.08
CA GLU A 5 6.01 -17.08 -7.59
C GLU A 5 5.88 -16.78 -9.10
N GLY A 6 7.00 -16.47 -9.78
CA GLY A 6 7.06 -16.24 -11.22
C GLY A 6 6.83 -14.80 -11.68
N PHE A 7 6.70 -13.84 -10.75
CA PHE A 7 6.52 -12.42 -11.11
C PHE A 7 7.87 -11.74 -11.41
N THR A 8 7.91 -10.95 -12.48
CA THR A 8 9.00 -10.00 -12.71
C THR A 8 8.83 -8.82 -11.78
N VAL A 9 9.80 -8.58 -10.90
CA VAL A 9 9.73 -7.49 -9.91
C VAL A 9 10.73 -6.41 -10.27
N VAL A 10 10.21 -5.22 -10.54
CA VAL A 10 11.00 -4.00 -10.73
C VAL A 10 10.78 -3.10 -9.51
N ARG A 11 11.86 -2.57 -8.93
CA ARG A 11 11.78 -1.73 -7.71
C ARG A 11 11.64 -0.25 -8.02
N GLU A 12 12.22 0.18 -9.13
CA GLU A 12 12.20 1.56 -9.59
C GLU A 12 11.66 1.54 -11.00
N TYR A 13 10.44 2.05 -11.17
CA TYR A 13 9.79 2.21 -12.47
C TYR A 13 9.14 3.58 -12.52
N GLU A 14 9.46 4.34 -13.56
CA GLU A 14 8.77 5.58 -13.84
C GLU A 14 7.54 5.27 -14.71
N VAL A 15 6.36 5.40 -14.10
CA VAL A 15 5.09 5.19 -14.80
C VAL A 15 4.96 6.25 -15.90
N LYS A 16 4.49 5.84 -17.07
CA LYS A 16 4.25 6.69 -18.23
C LYS A 16 2.75 6.91 -18.38
N ASP A 17 2.36 8.01 -19.03
CA ASP A 17 0.94 8.27 -19.30
C ASP A 17 0.29 7.18 -20.17
N GLU A 18 1.05 6.63 -21.12
CA GLU A 18 0.63 5.53 -21.98
C GLU A 18 1.79 4.54 -22.24
N GLY A 19 1.47 3.28 -22.55
CA GLY A 19 2.46 2.27 -22.92
C GLY A 19 3.32 1.76 -21.76
N ASN A 20 2.73 1.65 -20.56
CA ASN A 20 3.38 1.01 -19.42
C ASN A 20 3.60 -0.49 -19.70
N GLU A 21 4.75 -1.00 -19.26
CA GLU A 21 5.14 -2.42 -19.38
C GLU A 21 4.87 -3.21 -18.08
N ILE A 22 4.16 -2.58 -17.14
CA ILE A 22 3.84 -3.13 -15.83
C ILE A 22 2.33 -3.33 -15.70
N ASP A 23 1.94 -4.42 -15.05
CA ASP A 23 0.53 -4.76 -14.86
C ASP A 23 -0.04 -4.23 -13.53
N VAL A 24 0.82 -4.10 -12.52
CA VAL A 24 0.43 -3.69 -11.17
C VAL A 24 1.56 -2.97 -10.45
N VAL A 25 1.20 -1.94 -9.69
CA VAL A 25 2.10 -1.28 -8.74
C VAL A 25 1.74 -1.69 -7.32
N VAL A 26 2.74 -2.13 -6.56
CA VAL A 26 2.58 -2.44 -5.14
C VAL A 26 3.38 -1.44 -4.32
N PHE A 27 2.68 -0.53 -3.64
CA PHE A 27 3.30 0.39 -2.69
C PHE A 27 3.35 -0.25 -1.31
N LEU A 28 4.56 -0.48 -0.82
CA LEU A 28 4.80 -1.05 0.50
C LEU A 28 5.39 0.02 1.42
N VAL A 29 4.63 0.41 2.44
CA VAL A 29 5.04 1.51 3.33
C VAL A 29 5.08 1.06 4.77
N GLN A 30 6.23 1.30 5.41
CA GLN A 30 6.40 1.14 6.84
C GLN A 30 6.61 2.52 7.48
N LYS A 31 5.53 3.14 7.91
CA LYS A 31 5.59 4.29 8.81
C LYS A 31 5.39 3.81 10.24
N SER A 32 6.45 3.89 11.04
CA SER A 32 6.45 3.50 12.45
C SER A 32 6.66 4.72 13.34
N PRO A 33 6.08 4.76 14.55
CA PRO A 33 6.35 5.83 15.50
C PRO A 33 7.84 5.87 15.86
N GLY A 34 8.46 7.03 15.68
CA GLY A 34 9.85 7.28 16.03
C GLY A 34 9.99 8.19 17.26
N PHE A 35 11.14 8.13 17.92
CA PHE A 35 11.49 9.09 18.97
C PHE A 35 11.57 10.50 18.38
N MET A 36 10.93 11.48 19.03
CA MET A 36 10.79 12.87 18.55
C MET A 36 10.11 13.00 17.17
N GLN A 37 9.30 12.02 16.78
CA GLN A 37 8.52 12.10 15.56
C GLN A 37 7.13 12.67 15.87
N ASN A 38 6.88 13.90 15.42
CA ASN A 38 5.62 14.60 15.69
C ASN A 38 4.50 14.24 14.72
N SER A 39 4.81 13.55 13.62
CA SER A 39 3.84 13.22 12.58
C SER A 39 4.05 11.83 12.01
N MET A 40 2.96 11.09 11.88
CA MET A 40 2.87 9.80 11.20
C MET A 40 2.40 9.93 9.75
N ARG A 41 2.30 11.18 9.25
CA ARG A 41 1.94 11.47 7.87
C ARG A 41 3.05 11.07 6.91
N LEU A 42 2.67 10.63 5.72
CA LEU A 42 3.63 10.36 4.65
C LEU A 42 4.18 11.67 4.09
N SER A 43 5.50 11.79 4.05
CA SER A 43 6.16 12.88 3.34
C SER A 43 6.13 12.64 1.82
N PRO A 44 6.19 13.71 0.99
CA PRO A 44 6.30 13.56 -0.46
C PRO A 44 7.45 12.65 -0.90
N GLN A 45 8.57 12.68 -0.18
CA GLN A 45 9.73 11.80 -0.40
C GLN A 45 9.37 10.32 -0.15
N GLU A 46 8.68 10.03 0.96
CA GLU A 46 8.24 8.66 1.30
C GLU A 46 7.17 8.13 0.35
N THR A 47 6.34 9.01 -0.20
CA THR A 47 5.37 8.62 -1.22
C THR A 47 6.02 8.36 -2.57
N GLY A 48 7.28 8.74 -2.81
CA GLY A 48 7.96 8.46 -4.08
C GLY A 48 7.22 9.00 -5.31
N GLY A 49 6.40 10.03 -5.14
CA GLY A 49 5.51 10.52 -6.20
C GLY A 49 4.18 9.77 -6.32
N LEU A 50 3.72 9.01 -5.33
CA LEU A 50 2.36 8.44 -5.26
C LEU A 50 1.27 9.47 -5.58
N PHE A 51 1.53 10.75 -5.27
CA PHE A 51 0.64 11.87 -5.58
C PHE A 51 0.80 12.44 -7.01
N LYS A 52 1.87 12.09 -7.73
CA LYS A 52 2.10 12.45 -9.14
C LYS A 52 1.32 11.53 -10.08
N TRP A 53 1.16 10.26 -9.71
CA TRP A 53 0.49 9.24 -10.48
C TRP A 53 -0.81 8.92 -9.76
N TYR A 54 -1.91 9.52 -10.21
CA TYR A 54 -3.21 9.02 -9.80
C TYR A 54 -3.28 7.53 -10.18
N PRO A 55 -3.92 6.68 -9.36
CA PRO A 55 -4.10 5.24 -9.63
C PRO A 55 -4.97 4.93 -10.87
N THR A 56 -5.11 5.90 -11.77
CA THR A 56 -5.88 5.85 -13.01
C THR A 56 -5.11 5.21 -14.16
N GLN A 57 -3.78 5.21 -14.13
CA GLN A 57 -2.96 4.71 -15.25
C GLN A 57 -2.64 3.22 -15.16
N VAL A 58 -2.29 2.74 -13.95
CA VAL A 58 -1.95 1.33 -13.68
C VAL A 58 -2.64 0.89 -12.38
N PRO A 59 -3.24 -0.31 -12.33
CA PRO A 59 -3.78 -0.86 -11.09
C PRO A 59 -2.76 -0.78 -9.95
N THR A 60 -3.16 -0.18 -8.84
CA THR A 60 -2.27 0.13 -7.74
C THR A 60 -2.83 -0.40 -6.42
N VAL A 61 -2.00 -1.13 -5.68
CA VAL A 61 -2.32 -1.63 -4.34
C VAL A 61 -1.38 -0.97 -3.33
N PHE A 62 -1.95 -0.35 -2.32
CA PHE A 62 -1.21 0.23 -1.20
C PHE A 62 -1.24 -0.71 0.01
N ILE A 63 -0.08 -0.98 0.60
CA ILE A 63 0.08 -1.86 1.75
C ILE A 63 0.78 -1.09 2.87
N SER A 64 0.06 -0.84 3.96
CA SER A 64 0.63 -0.26 5.17
C SER A 64 1.08 -1.35 6.13
N LEU A 65 2.36 -1.35 6.47
CA LEU A 65 2.98 -2.23 7.47
C LEU A 65 3.02 -1.61 8.88
N GLY A 66 2.35 -0.48 9.11
CA GLY A 66 2.44 0.25 10.38
C GLY A 66 1.25 1.16 10.62
N ASN A 67 1.30 2.39 10.10
CA ASN A 67 0.23 3.38 10.29
C ASN A 67 -1.09 2.93 9.61
N PRO A 68 -2.17 2.63 10.38
CA PRO A 68 -3.39 2.11 9.78
C PRO A 68 -4.30 3.21 9.22
N TYR A 69 -3.95 4.48 9.40
CA TYR A 69 -4.74 5.65 9.00
C TYR A 69 -4.25 6.31 7.70
N THR A 70 -3.35 5.65 6.97
CA THR A 70 -2.81 6.22 5.73
C THR A 70 -3.86 6.42 4.63
N LEU A 71 -5.00 5.71 4.69
CA LEU A 71 -6.15 5.95 3.81
C LEU A 71 -6.69 7.38 3.92
N TYR A 72 -6.62 7.99 5.11
CA TYR A 72 -7.00 9.39 5.32
C TYR A 72 -6.23 10.35 4.43
N GLU A 73 -4.96 10.04 4.15
CA GLU A 73 -4.09 10.86 3.30
C GLU A 73 -4.24 10.52 1.82
N LEU A 74 -4.74 9.32 1.51
CA LEU A 74 -4.82 8.74 0.18
C LEU A 74 -6.22 8.21 -0.12
N PRO A 75 -7.26 9.06 -0.01
CA PRO A 75 -8.64 8.57 -0.11
C PRO A 75 -8.99 8.05 -1.50
N SER A 76 -8.32 8.55 -2.54
CA SER A 76 -8.52 8.11 -3.93
C SER A 76 -7.81 6.78 -4.24
N MET A 77 -7.17 6.14 -3.27
CA MET A 77 -6.48 4.86 -3.47
C MET A 77 -7.50 3.74 -3.63
N PRO A 78 -7.53 3.03 -4.78
CA PRO A 78 -8.59 2.06 -5.06
C PRO A 78 -8.49 0.79 -4.22
N THR A 79 -7.29 0.44 -3.74
CA THR A 79 -7.09 -0.76 -2.93
C THR A 79 -6.03 -0.51 -1.88
N MET A 80 -6.44 -0.63 -0.62
CA MET A 80 -5.57 -0.44 0.54
C MET A 80 -5.65 -1.62 1.50
N ILE A 81 -4.49 -2.10 1.94
CA ILE A 81 -4.34 -3.22 2.88
C ILE A 81 -3.56 -2.72 4.10
N ASN A 82 -4.17 -2.84 5.28
CA ASN A 82 -3.48 -2.64 6.55
C ASN A 82 -2.95 -3.99 7.07
N ALA A 83 -1.63 -4.13 7.12
CA ALA A 83 -0.94 -5.32 7.62
C ALA A 83 -0.34 -5.13 9.02
N TYR A 84 -0.33 -3.89 9.54
CA TYR A 84 -0.03 -3.49 10.92
C TYR A 84 1.39 -3.81 11.46
N ASN A 85 2.18 -4.64 10.79
CA ASN A 85 3.52 -5.01 11.23
C ASN A 85 4.45 -5.34 10.05
N ALA A 86 5.69 -4.88 10.11
CA ALA A 86 6.68 -5.06 9.06
C ALA A 86 7.49 -6.35 9.13
N THR A 87 7.19 -7.27 10.05
CA THR A 87 7.90 -8.56 10.13
C THR A 87 7.82 -9.36 8.83
N LEU A 88 8.87 -10.14 8.53
CA LEU A 88 8.90 -11.00 7.35
C LEU A 88 7.75 -12.02 7.31
N ALA A 89 7.29 -12.50 8.47
CA ALA A 89 6.15 -13.40 8.57
C ALA A 89 4.88 -12.72 8.02
N VAL A 90 4.60 -11.48 8.44
CA VAL A 90 3.45 -10.72 7.94
C VAL A 90 3.58 -10.41 6.45
N GLN A 91 4.76 -10.00 5.99
CA GLN A 91 4.99 -9.74 4.56
C GLN A 91 4.72 -10.98 3.68
N LYS A 92 5.15 -12.18 4.14
CA LYS A 92 4.89 -13.44 3.45
C LYS A 92 3.40 -13.76 3.38
N GLU A 93 2.68 -13.59 4.49
CA GLU A 93 1.24 -13.86 4.54
C GLU A 93 0.44 -12.88 3.67
N VAL A 94 0.82 -11.59 3.65
CA VAL A 94 0.22 -10.59 2.75
C VAL A 94 0.39 -11.00 1.29
N ILE A 95 1.60 -11.43 0.88
CA ILE A 95 1.84 -11.91 -0.48
C ILE A 95 0.95 -13.12 -0.79
N ARG A 96 0.89 -14.11 0.10
CA ARG A 96 0.03 -15.30 -0.07
C ARG A 96 -1.44 -14.92 -0.28
N CYS A 97 -1.94 -13.92 0.44
CA CYS A 97 -3.28 -13.40 0.24
C CYS A 97 -3.44 -12.71 -1.13
N LEU A 98 -2.49 -11.85 -1.50
CA LEU A 98 -2.52 -11.11 -2.77
C LEU A 98 -2.55 -12.03 -4.00
N ILE A 99 -1.78 -13.12 -3.97
CA ILE A 99 -1.74 -14.08 -5.08
C ILE A 99 -2.83 -15.16 -4.98
N GLY A 100 -3.79 -15.01 -4.07
CA GLY A 100 -4.95 -15.90 -3.96
C GLY A 100 -4.70 -17.26 -3.31
N LYS A 101 -3.56 -17.48 -2.65
CA LYS A 101 -3.29 -18.74 -1.92
C LYS A 101 -4.15 -18.90 -0.67
N GLN A 102 -4.68 -17.80 -0.14
CA GLN A 102 -5.63 -17.78 0.97
C GLN A 102 -6.42 -16.46 0.99
N PRO A 103 -7.61 -16.40 1.60
CA PRO A 103 -8.35 -15.15 1.72
C PRO A 103 -7.80 -14.24 2.83
N PHE A 104 -8.06 -12.93 2.71
CA PHE A 104 -7.92 -12.01 3.84
C PHE A 104 -8.99 -12.33 4.89
N ARG A 105 -8.57 -12.52 6.14
CA ARG A 105 -9.46 -12.81 7.29
C ARG A 105 -9.36 -11.75 8.40
N GLY A 106 -8.50 -10.74 8.21
CA GLY A 106 -8.30 -9.70 9.21
C GLY A 106 -9.47 -8.74 9.23
N GLU A 107 -9.95 -8.41 10.41
CA GLU A 107 -10.86 -7.30 10.65
C GLU A 107 -10.05 -6.14 11.21
N SER A 108 -10.28 -4.93 10.71
CA SER A 108 -9.57 -3.76 11.21
C SER A 108 -10.00 -3.48 12.66
N PRO A 109 -9.07 -3.41 13.63
CA PRO A 109 -9.41 -3.10 15.02
C PRO A 109 -9.72 -1.62 15.25
N ILE A 110 -9.62 -0.80 14.20
CA ILE A 110 -9.84 0.65 14.19
C ILE A 110 -10.73 1.03 13.00
N ASP A 111 -11.31 2.23 13.06
CA ASP A 111 -11.94 2.86 11.90
C ASP A 111 -10.87 3.47 10.97
N ALA A 112 -10.52 2.75 9.91
CA ALA A 112 -9.48 3.18 8.96
C ALA A 112 -9.91 4.40 8.12
N PHE A 113 -11.22 4.69 8.09
CA PHE A 113 -11.79 5.83 7.38
C PHE A 113 -11.88 7.08 8.27
N CYS A 114 -11.52 6.98 9.55
CA CYS A 114 -11.54 8.10 10.50
C CYS A 114 -12.89 8.84 10.56
N GLY A 115 -14.02 8.13 10.43
CA GLY A 115 -15.37 8.69 10.41
C GLY A 115 -15.74 9.43 9.12
N LEU A 116 -14.91 9.35 8.08
CA LEU A 116 -15.13 10.04 6.80
C LEU A 116 -15.97 9.16 5.86
N GLU A 117 -17.25 9.45 5.74
CA GLU A 117 -18.16 8.70 4.85
C GLU A 117 -17.74 8.75 3.38
N TRP A 118 -17.16 9.87 2.93
CA TRP A 118 -16.71 10.03 1.55
C TRP A 118 -15.51 9.15 1.18
N ALA A 119 -14.77 8.64 2.17
CA ALA A 119 -13.65 7.72 1.94
C ALA A 119 -14.11 6.26 1.80
N LYS A 120 -15.39 5.95 2.07
CA LYS A 120 -15.99 4.61 1.93
C LYS A 120 -16.63 4.36 0.56
N LEU A 121 -16.71 5.40 -0.27
CA LEU A 121 -17.34 5.41 -1.61
C LEU A 121 -16.37 4.94 -2.69
#